data_AF-A0A9E4KV30-F1
#
_entry.id   AF-A0A9E4KV30-F1
#
_cell.length_a   1.000
_cell.length_b   1.000
_cell.length_c   1.000
_cell.angle_alpha   90.00
_cell.angle_beta   90.00
_cell.angle_gamma   90.00
#
_symmetry.space_group_name_H-M   'P 1'
#
loop_
_entity.id
_entity.type
_entity.pdbx_description
1 polymer ?
#
loop_
_entity_poly.entity_id
_entity_poly.type
_entity_poly.pdbx_seq_one_letter_code
_entity_poly.pdbx_strand_id
1 'polypeptide(L)'
;PHRGSHLPMLTDQRQHFHEAFGLVFAMPFPCPEMLPAHAAEPDVTVSYGPVDAVTKPSYNRPWDQIQFVDGNILYNRTGVARDAVRDGSSITLQRMPWVPDDEVRYAFLSIVMMALLPQRGILPLHASAVSAATTPDRGRQLSALADFVESELLRA
;
A
#
# COMPACT_ATOMS: atom_id res chain seq x y z
N PRO A 1 17.51 -7.68 30.32
CA PRO A 1 17.50 -7.19 28.92
C PRO A 1 16.22 -6.39 28.65
N HIS A 2 16.36 -5.07 28.66
CA HIS A 2 15.26 -4.11 28.57
C HIS A 2 14.46 -4.26 27.26
N ARG A 3 13.22 -4.75 27.36
CA ARG A 3 12.24 -4.78 26.26
C ARG A 3 11.00 -4.01 26.73
N GLY A 4 11.17 -2.70 26.88
CA GLY A 4 10.17 -1.84 27.54
C GLY A 4 10.37 -0.36 27.31
N SER A 5 10.88 0.05 26.15
CA SER A 5 11.07 1.47 25.84
C SER A 5 10.77 1.73 24.37
N HIS A 6 9.71 2.52 24.16
CA HIS A 6 9.11 2.99 22.91
C HIS A 6 8.24 1.98 22.15
N LEU A 7 7.02 1.76 22.65
CA LEU A 7 5.88 1.64 21.74
C LEU A 7 5.68 3.05 21.17
N PRO A 8 5.95 3.32 19.88
CA PRO A 8 5.50 4.56 19.30
C PRO A 8 3.98 4.43 19.22
N MET A 9 3.29 5.05 20.18
CA MET A 9 1.89 5.37 20.01
C MET A 9 1.86 6.44 18.92
N LEU A 10 1.72 6.02 17.66
CA LEU A 10 1.40 6.92 16.57
C LEU A 10 -0.06 7.38 16.73
N THR A 11 -0.26 8.20 17.74
CA THR A 11 -1.34 9.18 17.83
C THR A 11 -0.72 10.55 17.57
N ASP A 12 0.12 10.64 16.53
CA ASP A 12 0.47 11.95 15.99
C ASP A 12 -0.84 12.58 15.51
N GLN A 13 -1.22 13.68 16.13
CA GLN A 13 -2.44 14.41 15.77
C GLN A 13 -2.24 15.19 14.45
N ARG A 14 -1.01 15.21 13.92
CA ARG A 14 -0.69 15.86 12.66
C ARG A 14 -1.08 14.97 11.50
N GLN A 15 -1.61 15.59 10.47
CA GLN A 15 -1.83 14.95 9.19
C GLN A 15 -0.50 14.88 8.43
N HIS A 16 -0.13 13.70 7.96
CA HIS A 16 1.07 13.45 7.17
C HIS A 16 0.68 13.31 5.70
N PHE A 17 1.39 14.02 4.82
CA PHE A 17 1.14 13.97 3.38
C PHE A 17 2.24 13.16 2.70
N HIS A 18 1.82 12.17 1.92
CA HIS A 18 2.71 11.26 1.20
C HIS A 18 2.25 11.08 -0.24
N GLU A 19 3.17 10.76 -1.14
CA GLU A 19 2.88 10.45 -2.53
C GLU A 19 3.28 9.00 -2.84
N ALA A 20 2.39 8.28 -3.51
CA ALA A 20 2.69 6.99 -4.14
C ALA A 20 1.76 6.78 -5.34
N PHE A 21 2.25 6.14 -6.39
CA PHE A 21 1.47 5.84 -7.60
C PHE A 21 0.83 7.08 -8.26
N GLY A 22 1.45 8.26 -8.09
CA GLY A 22 0.92 9.54 -8.56
C GLY A 22 -0.31 10.05 -7.80
N LEU A 23 -0.58 9.50 -6.61
CA LEU A 23 -1.69 9.89 -5.74
C LEU A 23 -1.13 10.53 -4.46
N VAL A 24 -1.81 11.58 -3.99
CA VAL A 24 -1.54 12.23 -2.70
C VAL A 24 -2.38 11.57 -1.60
N PHE A 25 -1.70 11.10 -0.56
CA PHE A 25 -2.27 10.48 0.62
C PHE A 25 -2.20 11.42 1.81
N ALA A 26 -3.32 11.65 2.47
CA ALA A 26 -3.38 12.25 3.79
C ALA A 26 -3.53 11.16 4.85
N MET A 27 -2.55 11.02 5.75
CA MET A 27 -2.44 9.91 6.69
C MET A 27 -2.33 10.40 8.14
N PRO A 28 -2.81 9.63 9.13
CA PRO A 28 -2.67 9.97 10.55
C PRO A 28 -1.33 9.49 11.15
N PHE A 29 -0.42 9.01 10.30
CA PHE A 29 0.91 8.54 10.69
C PHE A 29 1.91 8.78 9.55
N PRO A 30 3.20 8.97 9.86
CA PRO A 30 4.26 9.05 8.86
C PRO A 30 4.46 7.68 8.20
N CYS A 31 4.63 7.69 6.88
CA CYS A 31 4.94 6.52 6.07
C CYS A 31 6.27 6.76 5.33
N PRO A 32 7.44 6.51 5.97
CA PRO A 32 8.75 6.74 5.36
C PRO A 32 9.01 5.88 4.12
N GLU A 33 8.24 4.81 3.92
CA GLU A 33 8.29 3.95 2.74
C GLU A 33 7.66 4.63 1.50
N MET A 34 6.91 5.72 1.67
CA MET A 34 6.33 6.53 0.60
C MET A 34 7.08 7.87 0.47
N LEU A 35 6.99 8.50 -0.71
CA LEU A 35 7.60 9.81 -0.91
C LEU A 35 6.88 10.85 -0.03
N PRO A 36 7.58 11.79 0.61
CA PRO A 36 6.93 12.90 1.30
C PRO A 36 6.27 13.82 0.26
N ALA A 37 5.05 14.26 0.54
CA ALA A 37 4.34 15.23 -0.27
C ALA A 37 4.16 16.55 0.48
N HIS A 38 4.07 17.65 -0.25
CA HIS A 38 3.59 18.90 0.33
C HIS A 38 2.10 18.78 0.67
N ALA A 39 1.66 19.51 1.70
CA ALA A 39 0.24 19.58 2.02
C ALA A 39 -0.54 20.10 0.81
N ALA A 40 -1.47 19.29 0.33
CA ALA A 40 -2.30 19.52 -0.85
C ALA A 40 -3.68 18.87 -0.62
N GLU A 41 -4.60 19.03 -1.57
CA GLU A 41 -5.85 18.29 -1.57
C GLU A 41 -5.55 16.79 -1.76
N PRO A 42 -5.95 15.91 -0.82
CA PRO A 42 -5.60 14.50 -0.92
C PRO A 42 -6.52 13.75 -1.89
N ASP A 43 -5.92 12.93 -2.76
CA ASP A 43 -6.65 11.93 -3.53
C ASP A 43 -7.21 10.81 -2.63
N VAL A 44 -6.48 10.51 -1.56
CA VAL A 44 -6.79 9.41 -0.64
C VAL A 44 -6.64 9.87 0.80
N THR A 45 -7.68 9.69 1.60
CA THR A 45 -7.64 9.99 3.04
C THR A 45 -7.63 8.71 3.85
N VAL A 46 -6.64 8.59 4.73
CA VAL A 46 -6.54 7.52 5.72
C VAL A 46 -6.91 8.10 7.08
N SER A 47 -7.75 7.39 7.82
CA SER A 47 -8.22 7.80 9.14
C SER A 47 -8.23 6.63 10.10
N TYR A 48 -7.92 6.90 11.37
CA TYR A 48 -8.17 5.92 12.42
C TYR A 48 -9.66 5.87 12.74
N GLY A 49 -10.21 4.68 12.89
CA GLY A 49 -11.62 4.51 13.23
C GLY A 49 -12.00 3.05 13.45
N PRO A 50 -13.20 2.77 13.98
CA PRO A 50 -13.72 1.41 14.04
C PRO A 50 -13.97 0.87 12.63
N VAL A 51 -13.61 -0.40 12.43
CA VAL A 51 -13.85 -1.15 11.19
C VAL A 51 -14.68 -2.38 11.54
N ASP A 52 -15.68 -2.67 10.71
CA ASP A 52 -16.55 -3.83 10.90
C ASP A 52 -15.77 -5.15 10.84
N ALA A 53 -16.30 -6.18 11.50
CA ALA A 53 -15.70 -7.50 11.41
C ALA A 53 -15.94 -8.10 10.02
N VAL A 54 -14.93 -8.81 9.51
CA VAL A 54 -15.11 -9.69 8.35
C VAL A 54 -16.01 -10.85 8.77
N THR A 55 -17.16 -10.97 8.14
CA THR A 55 -18.19 -11.99 8.49
C THR A 55 -18.34 -13.06 7.41
N LYS A 56 -18.11 -12.69 6.15
CA LYS A 56 -18.22 -13.58 4.99
C LYS A 56 -17.01 -13.40 4.08
N PRO A 57 -15.84 -13.90 4.50
CA PRO A 57 -14.61 -13.71 3.74
C PRO A 57 -14.66 -14.41 2.39
N SER A 58 -14.30 -13.69 1.33
CA SER A 58 -14.00 -14.28 0.01
C SER A 58 -12.62 -14.93 0.00
N TYR A 59 -11.70 -14.45 0.83
CA TYR A 59 -10.41 -15.06 1.12
C TYR A 59 -10.26 -15.23 2.63
N ASN A 60 -9.98 -16.45 3.09
CA ASN A 60 -9.94 -16.79 4.51
C ASN A 60 -8.73 -17.68 4.84
N ARG A 61 -7.66 -17.06 5.35
CA ARG A 61 -6.49 -17.73 5.90
C ARG A 61 -6.33 -17.35 7.39
N PRO A 62 -5.54 -18.09 8.17
CA PRO A 62 -5.38 -17.83 9.62
C PRO A 62 -4.98 -16.38 9.94
N TRP A 63 -4.16 -15.76 9.09
CA TRP A 63 -3.59 -14.44 9.31
C TRP A 63 -4.28 -13.34 8.51
N ASP A 64 -5.01 -13.70 7.45
CA ASP A 64 -5.51 -12.75 6.46
C ASP A 64 -6.92 -13.13 6.04
N GLN A 65 -7.86 -12.20 6.22
CA GLN A 65 -9.24 -12.35 5.77
C GLN A 65 -9.64 -11.14 4.92
N ILE A 66 -10.20 -11.39 3.75
CA ILE A 66 -10.63 -10.35 2.82
C ILE A 66 -12.10 -10.59 2.47
N GLN A 67 -12.92 -9.56 2.58
CA GLN A 67 -14.32 -9.55 2.15
C GLN A 67 -14.56 -8.38 1.21
N PHE A 68 -15.19 -8.68 0.07
CA PHE A 68 -15.64 -7.67 -0.88
C PHE A 68 -17.12 -7.33 -0.61
N VAL A 69 -17.44 -6.04 -0.58
CA VAL A 69 -18.80 -5.52 -0.36
C VAL A 69 -19.01 -4.34 -1.31
N ASP A 70 -19.84 -4.50 -2.34
CA ASP A 70 -20.23 -3.42 -3.27
C ASP A 70 -19.05 -2.64 -3.85
N GLY A 71 -17.99 -3.33 -4.29
CA GLY A 71 -16.76 -2.71 -4.83
C GLY A 71 -15.78 -2.22 -3.76
N ASN A 72 -16.20 -2.18 -2.50
CA ASN A 72 -15.37 -1.87 -1.34
C ASN A 72 -14.81 -3.15 -0.70
N ILE A 73 -13.78 -2.98 0.12
CA ILE A 73 -13.05 -4.10 0.72
C ILE A 73 -12.96 -3.91 2.24
N LEU A 74 -13.22 -5.00 2.97
CA LEU A 74 -12.83 -5.17 4.36
C LEU A 74 -11.67 -6.15 4.43
N TYR A 75 -10.57 -5.72 5.03
CA TYR A 75 -9.40 -6.53 5.28
C TYR A 75 -9.19 -6.68 6.78
N ASN A 76 -8.91 -7.91 7.22
CA ASN A 76 -8.53 -8.20 8.59
C ASN A 76 -7.20 -8.96 8.56
N ARG A 77 -6.15 -8.33 9.09
CA ARG A 77 -4.90 -8.98 9.41
C ARG A 77 -4.92 -9.37 10.88
N THR A 78 -5.15 -10.66 11.15
CA THR A 78 -5.43 -11.17 12.50
C THR A 78 -4.33 -10.74 13.47
N GLY A 79 -4.71 -9.98 14.50
CA GLY A 79 -3.79 -9.51 15.54
C GLY A 79 -3.00 -8.25 15.20
N VAL A 80 -3.16 -7.67 14.00
CA VAL A 80 -2.44 -6.47 13.53
C VAL A 80 -3.39 -5.29 13.37
N ALA A 81 -4.31 -5.36 12.40
CA ALA A 81 -5.23 -4.28 12.07
C ALA A 81 -6.44 -4.80 11.27
N ARG A 82 -7.49 -3.98 11.24
CA ARG A 82 -8.60 -4.10 10.29
C ARG A 82 -8.70 -2.83 9.47
N ASP A 83 -8.98 -2.99 8.19
CA ASP A 83 -9.02 -1.90 7.24
C ASP A 83 -10.29 -1.97 6.40
N ALA A 84 -10.88 -0.81 6.14
CA ALA A 84 -11.96 -0.65 5.19
C ALA A 84 -11.53 0.31 4.08
N VAL A 85 -11.51 -0.18 2.85
CA VAL A 85 -11.15 0.61 1.66
C VAL A 85 -12.41 0.89 0.86
N ARG A 86 -12.73 2.17 0.70
CA ARG A 86 -13.97 2.59 0.04
C ARG A 86 -13.77 3.64 -1.04
N ASP A 87 -14.54 3.47 -2.12
CA ASP A 87 -14.74 4.46 -3.20
C ASP A 87 -13.44 4.98 -3.83
N GLY A 88 -12.38 4.17 -3.79
CA GLY A 88 -11.04 4.50 -4.28
C GLY A 88 -10.36 5.66 -3.53
N SER A 89 -10.96 6.25 -2.50
CA SER A 89 -10.53 7.55 -1.95
C SER A 89 -10.48 7.59 -0.43
N SER A 90 -11.05 6.60 0.25
CA SER A 90 -11.07 6.58 1.71
C SER A 90 -10.62 5.24 2.29
N ILE A 91 -9.82 5.33 3.34
CA ILE A 91 -9.34 4.18 4.11
C ILE A 91 -9.62 4.45 5.59
N THR A 92 -10.37 3.56 6.22
CA THR A 92 -10.51 3.53 7.68
C THR A 92 -9.63 2.41 8.21
N LEU A 93 -8.71 2.73 9.11
CA LEU A 93 -7.76 1.79 9.70
C LEU A 93 -8.04 1.65 11.21
N GLN A 94 -8.28 0.43 11.65
CA GLN A 94 -8.40 0.06 13.05
C GLN A 94 -7.20 -0.79 13.46
N ARG A 95 -6.19 -0.16 14.05
CA ARG A 95 -5.00 -0.86 14.55
C ARG A 95 -5.24 -1.56 15.89
N MET A 96 -4.48 -2.61 16.14
CA MET A 96 -4.32 -3.15 17.49
C MET A 96 -3.36 -2.27 18.33
N PRO A 97 -3.70 -1.92 19.58
CA PRO A 97 -2.93 -0.95 20.37
C PRO A 97 -1.47 -1.34 20.67
N TRP A 98 -1.18 -2.64 20.78
CA TRP A 98 0.13 -3.16 21.15
C TRP A 98 1.03 -3.47 19.94
N VAL A 99 0.53 -3.27 18.73
CA VAL A 99 1.24 -3.65 17.51
C VAL A 99 2.17 -2.51 17.08
N PRO A 100 3.44 -2.81 16.77
CA PRO A 100 4.40 -1.85 16.24
C PRO A 100 3.91 -1.16 14.95
N ASP A 101 4.34 0.09 14.73
CA ASP A 101 3.87 0.88 13.59
C ASP A 101 4.32 0.35 12.24
N ASP A 102 5.50 -0.26 12.17
CA ASP A 102 6.03 -0.90 10.96
C ASP A 102 5.17 -2.08 10.51
N GLU A 103 4.64 -2.88 11.43
CA GLU A 103 3.67 -3.95 11.13
C GLU A 103 2.36 -3.39 10.57
N VAL A 104 1.86 -2.27 11.14
CA VAL A 104 0.65 -1.59 10.63
C VAL A 104 0.91 -1.01 9.23
N ARG A 105 2.06 -0.36 9.01
CA ARG A 105 2.44 0.17 7.70
C ARG A 105 2.63 -0.93 6.67
N TYR A 106 3.19 -2.07 7.06
CA TYR A 106 3.31 -3.23 6.19
C TYR A 106 1.93 -3.77 5.75
N ALA A 107 0.98 -3.88 6.68
CA ALA A 107 -0.39 -4.28 6.36
C ALA A 107 -1.06 -3.26 5.40
N PHE A 108 -0.84 -1.97 5.64
CA PHE A 108 -1.30 -0.89 4.77
C PHE A 108 -0.69 -0.96 3.36
N LEU A 109 0.63 -1.04 3.24
CA LEU A 109 1.35 -1.03 1.96
C LEU A 109 1.15 -2.32 1.13
N SER A 110 0.56 -3.37 1.73
CA SER A 110 0.28 -4.63 1.06
C SER A 110 -1.16 -4.70 0.54
N ILE A 111 -2.05 -5.38 1.27
CA ILE A 111 -3.41 -5.69 0.79
C ILE A 111 -4.27 -4.43 0.68
N VAL A 112 -4.09 -3.44 1.56
CA VAL A 112 -4.88 -2.20 1.52
C VAL A 112 -4.58 -1.40 0.25
N MET A 113 -3.31 -1.25 -0.12
CA MET A 113 -2.93 -0.64 -1.40
C MET A 113 -3.40 -1.47 -2.60
N MET A 114 -3.29 -2.80 -2.53
CA MET A 114 -3.80 -3.70 -3.57
C MET A 114 -5.33 -3.62 -3.73
N ALA A 115 -6.05 -3.27 -2.68
CA ALA A 115 -7.49 -3.04 -2.69
C ALA A 115 -7.86 -1.67 -3.29
N LEU A 116 -7.11 -0.63 -2.92
CA LEU A 116 -7.35 0.75 -3.32
C LEU A 116 -7.08 1.00 -4.82
N LEU A 117 -5.92 0.56 -5.30
CA LEU A 117 -5.44 0.94 -6.64
C LEU A 117 -6.36 0.44 -7.78
N PRO A 118 -6.89 -0.80 -7.75
CA PRO A 118 -7.83 -1.26 -8.76
C PRO A 118 -9.15 -0.49 -8.79
N GLN A 119 -9.63 0.04 -7.65
CA GLN A 119 -10.83 0.91 -7.62
C GLN A 119 -10.60 2.22 -8.41
N ARG A 120 -9.33 2.58 -8.65
CA ARG A 120 -8.91 3.72 -9.48
C ARG A 120 -8.42 3.32 -10.87
N GLY A 121 -8.58 2.07 -11.28
CA GLY A 121 -8.08 1.57 -12.56
C GLY A 121 -6.55 1.46 -12.64
N ILE A 122 -5.84 1.48 -11.50
CA ILE A 122 -4.39 1.27 -11.43
C ILE A 122 -4.12 -0.19 -11.10
N LEU A 123 -3.29 -0.86 -11.89
CA LEU A 123 -2.86 -2.25 -11.63
C LEU A 123 -1.57 -2.26 -10.79
N PRO A 124 -1.62 -2.63 -9.50
CA PRO A 124 -0.40 -2.82 -8.70
C PRO A 124 0.33 -4.10 -9.14
N LEU A 125 1.64 -3.98 -9.38
CA LEU A 125 2.51 -5.10 -9.68
C LEU A 125 3.57 -5.25 -8.58
N HIS A 126 3.74 -6.47 -8.06
CA HIS A 126 4.90 -6.86 -7.26
C HIS A 126 6.11 -7.11 -8.16
N ALA A 127 6.49 -6.10 -8.93
CA ALA A 127 7.60 -6.16 -9.87
C ALA A 127 8.78 -5.34 -9.36
N SER A 128 9.99 -5.71 -9.77
CA SER A 128 11.14 -4.83 -9.65
C SER A 128 11.17 -3.92 -10.86
N ALA A 129 11.32 -2.61 -10.65
CA ALA A 129 11.55 -1.65 -11.72
C ALA A 129 13.03 -1.25 -11.74
N VAL A 130 13.66 -1.35 -12.90
CA VAL A 130 15.00 -0.81 -13.13
C VAL A 130 14.91 0.33 -14.14
N SER A 131 15.45 1.50 -13.77
CA SER A 131 15.59 2.61 -14.70
C SER A 131 16.89 2.44 -15.48
N ALA A 132 16.80 1.96 -16.71
CA ALA A 132 17.94 1.98 -17.62
C ALA A 132 18.07 3.37 -18.24
N ALA A 133 19.03 4.17 -17.77
CA ALA A 133 19.38 5.40 -18.44
C ALA A 133 19.98 5.06 -19.81
N THR A 134 19.27 5.34 -20.89
CA THR A 134 19.85 5.37 -22.22
C THR A 134 20.64 6.66 -22.37
N THR A 135 21.92 6.64 -22.03
CA THR A 135 22.85 7.60 -22.63
C THR A 135 22.84 7.29 -24.14
N PRO A 136 22.45 8.24 -25.02
CA PRO A 136 22.46 7.97 -26.44
C PRO A 136 23.92 7.91 -26.90
N ASP A 137 24.49 6.71 -26.90
CA ASP A 137 25.72 6.43 -27.63
C ASP A 137 25.36 6.48 -29.12
N ARG A 138 25.73 7.58 -29.80
CA ARG A 138 25.60 7.70 -31.25
C ARG A 138 26.54 6.69 -31.91
N GLY A 139 26.15 5.42 -31.96
CA GLY A 139 26.98 4.41 -32.62
C GLY A 139 26.60 2.94 -32.45
N ARG A 140 25.76 2.56 -31.49
CA ARG A 140 25.37 1.15 -31.31
C ARG A 140 23.87 0.93 -31.42
N GLN A 141 23.50 0.21 -32.47
CA GLN A 141 22.14 -0.28 -32.72
C GLN A 141 21.69 -1.17 -31.53
N LEU A 142 20.49 -0.91 -31.01
CA LEU A 142 19.86 -1.58 -29.87
C LEU A 142 19.43 -3.02 -30.23
N SER A 143 20.35 -3.94 -30.51
CA SER A 143 20.00 -5.36 -30.70
C SER A 143 19.75 -6.04 -29.34
N ALA A 144 20.58 -5.76 -28.34
CA ALA A 144 20.58 -6.52 -27.07
C ALA A 144 19.31 -6.34 -26.21
N LEU A 145 18.60 -5.21 -26.32
CA LEU A 145 17.38 -4.98 -25.54
C LEU A 145 16.16 -5.65 -26.20
N ALA A 146 16.13 -5.69 -27.53
CA ALA A 146 15.11 -6.43 -28.28
C ALA A 146 15.27 -7.94 -28.06
N ASP A 147 16.52 -8.43 -28.06
CA ASP A 147 16.84 -9.84 -27.82
C ASP A 147 16.39 -10.32 -26.41
N PHE A 148 16.52 -9.48 -25.38
CA PHE A 148 16.09 -9.81 -24.01
C PHE A 148 14.56 -9.82 -23.85
N VAL A 149 13.87 -8.87 -24.49
CA VAL A 149 12.39 -8.81 -24.46
C VAL A 149 11.80 -10.00 -25.22
N GLU A 150 12.37 -10.38 -26.36
CA GLU A 150 11.93 -11.54 -27.13
C GLU A 150 12.24 -12.87 -26.43
N SER A 151 13.35 -13.01 -25.71
CA SER A 151 13.72 -14.29 -25.09
C SER A 151 12.89 -14.64 -23.84
N GLU A 152 12.47 -13.65 -23.06
CA GLU A 152 11.83 -13.86 -21.76
C GLU A 152 10.29 -13.73 -21.80
N LEU A 153 9.69 -12.93 -22.70
CA LEU A 153 8.24 -12.70 -22.71
C LEU A 153 7.45 -13.59 -23.68
N LEU A 154 8.08 -14.18 -24.71
CA LEU A 154 7.41 -15.07 -25.67
C LEU A 154 7.43 -16.56 -25.29
N ARG A 155 7.98 -16.89 -24.12
CA ARG A 155 8.02 -18.26 -23.59
C ARG A 155 7.08 -18.49 -22.38
N ALA A 156 6.25 -17.51 -22.04
CA ALA A 156 5.22 -17.63 -21.00
C ALA A 156 3.85 -17.95 -21.60
#